data_AF-A0A4V2BDD6-F1
#
_entry.id   AF-A0A4V2BDD6-F1
#
_cell.length_a   1.000
_cell.length_b   1.000
_cell.length_c   1.000
_cell.angle_alpha   90.00
_cell.angle_beta   90.00
_cell.angle_gamma   90.00
#
_symmetry.space_group_name_H-M   'P 1'
#
loop_
_entity.id
_entity.type
_entity.pdbx_description
1 polymer ?
#
loop_
_entity_poly.entity_id
_entity_poly.type
_entity_poly.pdbx_seq_one_letter_code
_entity_poly.pdbx_strand_id
1 'polypeptide(L)'
;MSAKLKYLANQARLRQEKYKARWVKDPLIEVQFDDLETSEHSKCKPLSVALAVDPVTRKILGFQVSRMPARGLLARTSIAKYGYRKDERSAGWHALFKSLKPLVHPGALFYSDQNPHYPRHLKSHFENAAHCAYPGGRGCIVGQGELKKL
;
A
#
# COMPACT_ATOMS: atom_id res chain seq x y z
N MET A 1 15.18 -18.68 -9.75
CA MET A 1 13.94 -18.74 -8.93
C MET A 1 13.40 -20.18 -8.98
N SER A 2 13.32 -20.87 -7.84
CA SER A 2 12.96 -22.30 -7.78
C SER A 2 11.55 -22.57 -8.34
N ALA A 3 11.37 -23.70 -9.05
CA ALA A 3 10.08 -24.13 -9.59
C ALA A 3 9.00 -24.25 -8.49
N LYS A 4 9.40 -24.70 -7.29
CA LYS A 4 8.52 -24.77 -6.11
C LYS A 4 7.97 -23.40 -5.71
N LEU A 5 8.81 -22.35 -5.75
CA LEU A 5 8.38 -20.99 -5.39
C LEU A 5 7.37 -20.45 -6.40
N LYS A 6 7.61 -20.66 -7.71
CA LYS A 6 6.67 -20.27 -8.76
C LYS A 6 5.31 -20.98 -8.58
N TYR A 7 5.34 -22.28 -8.30
CA TYR A 7 4.14 -23.07 -8.04
C TYR A 7 3.36 -22.53 -6.83
N LEU A 8 4.01 -22.33 -5.69
CA LEU A 8 3.38 -21.80 -4.48
C LEU A 8 2.80 -20.40 -4.70
N ALA A 9 3.49 -19.53 -5.45
CA ALA A 9 2.97 -18.22 -5.82
C ALA A 9 1.69 -18.34 -6.67
N ASN A 10 1.64 -19.26 -7.63
CA ASN A 10 0.45 -19.51 -8.43
C ASN A 10 -0.71 -20.06 -7.57
N GLN A 11 -0.44 -20.99 -6.66
CA GLN A 11 -1.43 -21.51 -5.73
C GLN A 11 -1.98 -20.40 -4.81
N ALA A 12 -1.12 -19.51 -4.32
CA ALA A 12 -1.54 -18.37 -3.52
C ALA A 12 -2.46 -17.42 -4.31
N ARG A 13 -2.14 -17.13 -5.59
CA ARG A 13 -3.01 -16.33 -6.47
C ARG A 13 -4.38 -16.97 -6.65
N LEU A 14 -4.44 -18.28 -6.96
CA LEU A 14 -5.71 -18.99 -7.13
C LEU A 14 -6.57 -18.95 -5.86
N ARG A 15 -5.96 -19.13 -4.68
CA ARG A 15 -6.67 -19.04 -3.39
C ARG A 15 -7.17 -17.62 -3.13
N GLN A 16 -6.36 -16.61 -3.46
CA GLN A 16 -6.74 -15.21 -3.32
C GLN A 16 -7.90 -14.84 -4.23
N GLU A 17 -7.92 -15.28 -5.48
CA GLU A 17 -9.03 -15.02 -6.42
C GLU A 17 -10.34 -15.62 -5.93
N LYS A 18 -10.30 -16.86 -5.41
CA LYS A 18 -11.47 -17.47 -4.75
C LYS A 18 -11.96 -16.65 -3.56
N TYR A 19 -11.03 -16.11 -2.77
CA TYR A 19 -11.37 -15.27 -1.63
C TYR A 19 -11.98 -13.94 -2.09
N LYS A 20 -11.44 -13.34 -3.14
CA LYS A 20 -11.91 -12.07 -3.71
C LYS A 20 -13.29 -12.17 -4.34
N ALA A 21 -13.68 -13.33 -4.86
CA ALA A 21 -14.99 -13.54 -5.47
C ALA A 21 -16.16 -13.13 -4.56
N ARG A 22 -15.99 -13.24 -3.23
CA ARG A 22 -17.00 -12.77 -2.28
C ARG A 22 -17.25 -11.26 -2.37
N TRP A 23 -16.19 -10.47 -2.55
CA TRP A 23 -16.28 -9.01 -2.66
C TRP A 23 -16.63 -8.53 -4.06
N VAL A 24 -16.48 -9.38 -5.07
CA VAL A 24 -17.07 -9.12 -6.39
C VAL A 24 -18.59 -9.23 -6.31
N LYS A 25 -19.10 -10.19 -5.52
CA LYS A 25 -20.55 -10.37 -5.31
C LYS A 25 -21.14 -9.36 -4.33
N ASP A 26 -20.40 -9.06 -3.26
CA ASP A 26 -20.80 -8.15 -2.18
C ASP A 26 -19.65 -7.17 -1.86
N PRO A 27 -19.57 -6.04 -2.60
CA PRO A 27 -18.45 -5.11 -2.52
C PRO A 27 -18.25 -4.50 -1.14
N LEU A 28 -16.99 -4.35 -0.75
CA LEU A 28 -16.62 -3.69 0.52
C LEU A 28 -17.10 -2.24 0.53
N ILE A 29 -17.74 -1.86 1.63
CA ILE A 29 -18.13 -0.48 1.92
C ILE A 29 -17.07 0.28 2.72
N GLU A 30 -16.06 -0.42 3.24
CA GLU A 30 -14.97 0.15 4.02
C GLU A 30 -13.62 -0.46 3.63
N VAL A 31 -12.58 0.38 3.53
CA VAL A 31 -11.22 -0.03 3.15
C VAL A 31 -10.20 0.75 3.96
N GLN A 32 -9.19 0.07 4.50
CA GLN A 32 -8.01 0.73 5.07
C GLN A 32 -6.81 0.56 4.13
N PHE A 33 -6.03 1.61 3.93
CA PHE A 33 -4.82 1.55 3.11
C PHE A 33 -3.69 2.42 3.67
N ASP A 34 -2.45 2.02 3.38
CA ASP A 34 -1.23 2.71 3.82
C ASP A 34 -0.04 2.34 2.92
N ASP A 35 1.07 3.09 3.02
CA ASP A 35 2.36 2.75 2.42
C ASP A 35 3.36 2.27 3.48
N LEU A 36 3.92 1.08 3.26
CA LEU A 36 5.13 0.66 3.94
C LEU A 36 6.36 1.15 3.15
N GLU A 37 7.15 2.07 3.73
CA GLU A 37 8.48 2.38 3.20
C GLU A 37 9.48 1.29 3.61
N THR A 38 10.11 0.65 2.64
CA THR A 38 11.11 -0.40 2.82
C THR A 38 12.26 -0.22 1.83
N SER A 39 13.11 -1.23 1.68
CA SER A 39 14.21 -1.19 0.71
C SER A 39 14.41 -2.53 0.01
N GLU A 40 14.93 -2.49 -1.21
CA GLU A 40 15.28 -3.72 -1.96
C GLU A 40 16.30 -4.56 -1.19
N HIS A 41 17.44 -3.96 -0.87
CA HIS A 41 18.51 -4.57 -0.06
C HIS A 41 19.34 -3.52 0.71
N SER A 42 19.04 -2.24 0.54
CA SER A 42 19.79 -1.13 1.13
C SER A 42 18.90 0.11 1.15
N LYS A 43 18.98 0.91 2.21
CA LYS A 43 18.24 2.18 2.35
C LYS A 43 18.51 3.18 1.22
N CYS A 44 19.60 3.00 0.46
CA CYS A 44 19.88 3.79 -0.75
C CYS A 44 19.01 3.41 -1.96
N LYS A 45 18.29 2.28 -1.91
CA LYS A 45 17.32 1.85 -2.92
C LYS A 45 15.96 1.58 -2.25
N PRO A 46 15.30 2.65 -1.79
CA PRO A 46 14.04 2.50 -1.09
C PRO A 46 12.92 2.11 -2.05
N LEU A 47 11.89 1.50 -1.46
CA LEU A 47 10.65 1.05 -2.08
C LEU A 47 9.47 1.53 -1.24
N SER A 48 8.36 1.85 -1.89
CA SER A 48 7.04 1.98 -1.27
C SER A 48 6.26 0.71 -1.51
N VAL A 49 5.59 0.17 -0.50
CA VAL A 49 4.61 -0.89 -0.67
C VAL A 49 3.25 -0.36 -0.26
N ALA A 50 2.48 0.10 -1.24
CA ALA A 50 1.10 0.54 -1.03
C ALA A 50 0.24 -0.70 -0.80
N LEU A 51 -0.51 -0.76 0.29
CA LEU A 51 -1.29 -1.92 0.71
C LEU A 51 -2.71 -1.49 1.06
N ALA A 52 -3.72 -2.22 0.58
CA ALA A 52 -5.11 -2.04 0.97
C ALA A 52 -5.66 -3.32 1.59
N VAL A 53 -6.42 -3.18 2.67
CA VAL A 53 -6.99 -4.27 3.47
C VAL A 53 -8.46 -4.01 3.80
N ASP A 54 -9.18 -5.11 4.02
CA ASP A 54 -10.46 -5.09 4.73
C ASP A 54 -10.20 -4.72 6.21
N PRO A 55 -10.81 -3.66 6.75
CA PRO A 55 -10.54 -3.20 8.11
C PRO A 55 -10.99 -4.19 9.19
N VAL A 56 -12.00 -5.02 8.92
CA VAL A 56 -12.55 -6.00 9.86
C VAL A 56 -11.73 -7.28 9.81
N THR A 57 -11.59 -7.88 8.64
CA THR A 57 -10.93 -9.19 8.53
C THR A 57 -9.40 -9.11 8.41
N ARG A 58 -8.85 -7.91 8.20
CA ARG A 58 -7.43 -7.64 7.95
C ARG A 58 -6.87 -8.36 6.72
N LYS A 59 -7.74 -8.81 5.83
CA LYS A 59 -7.34 -9.52 4.62
C LYS A 59 -6.91 -8.52 3.57
N ILE A 60 -5.81 -8.85 2.92
CA ILE A 60 -5.23 -8.03 1.86
C ILE A 60 -6.15 -8.05 0.64
N LEU A 61 -6.52 -6.87 0.15
CA LEU A 61 -7.28 -6.68 -1.09
C LEU A 61 -6.34 -6.59 -2.28
N GLY A 62 -5.25 -5.84 -2.12
CA GLY A 62 -4.22 -5.65 -3.12
C GLY A 62 -3.02 -4.89 -2.54
N PHE A 63 -1.89 -4.99 -3.23
CA PHE A 63 -0.71 -4.20 -2.91
C PHE A 63 0.06 -3.84 -4.19
N GLN A 64 0.85 -2.78 -4.14
CA GLN A 64 1.72 -2.36 -5.24
C GLN A 64 3.09 -1.93 -4.70
N VAL A 65 4.15 -2.48 -5.29
CA VAL A 65 5.53 -2.11 -4.94
C VAL A 65 6.02 -1.07 -5.93
N SER A 66 6.46 0.07 -5.44
CA SER A 66 6.93 1.21 -6.25
C SER A 66 8.35 1.58 -5.89
N ARG A 67 9.18 1.85 -6.91
CA ARG A 67 10.49 2.46 -6.68
C ARG A 67 10.33 3.89 -6.18
N MET A 68 11.22 4.30 -5.28
CA MET A 68 11.36 5.69 -4.87
C MET A 68 12.84 6.11 -4.75
N PRO A 69 13.13 7.41 -4.83
CA PRO A 69 14.46 7.96 -4.54
C PRO A 69 14.74 7.96 -3.03
N ALA A 70 16.03 7.81 -2.67
CA ALA A 70 16.46 8.06 -1.29
C ALA A 70 16.35 9.57 -0.97
N ARG A 71 16.05 9.88 0.30
CA ARG A 71 15.86 11.25 0.79
C ARG A 71 16.90 11.61 1.86
N GLY A 72 17.00 12.92 2.14
CA GLY A 72 17.84 13.46 3.19
C GLY A 72 19.32 13.08 3.03
N LEU A 73 19.95 12.67 4.13
CA LEU A 73 21.38 12.37 4.20
C LEU A 73 21.83 11.27 3.22
N LEU A 74 20.92 10.37 2.82
CA LEU A 74 21.22 9.26 1.92
C LEU A 74 21.07 9.62 0.44
N ALA A 75 20.50 10.78 0.09
CA ALA A 75 20.21 11.14 -1.30
C ALA A 75 21.49 11.20 -2.15
N ARG A 76 22.51 11.91 -1.68
CA ARG A 76 23.81 12.04 -2.38
C ARG A 76 24.49 10.68 -2.57
N THR A 77 24.53 9.88 -1.50
CA THR A 77 25.14 8.54 -1.52
C THR A 77 24.39 7.59 -2.44
N SER A 78 23.05 7.65 -2.44
CA SER A 78 22.20 6.85 -3.33
C SER A 78 22.49 7.17 -4.80
N ILE A 79 22.52 8.44 -5.17
CA ILE A 79 22.81 8.87 -6.55
C ILE A 79 24.22 8.44 -6.96
N ALA A 80 25.23 8.68 -6.11
CA ALA A 80 26.61 8.32 -6.42
C ALA A 80 26.82 6.81 -6.63
N LYS A 81 26.12 5.96 -5.86
CA LYS A 81 26.27 4.49 -5.93
C LYS A 81 25.36 3.82 -6.95
N TYR A 82 24.12 4.30 -7.10
CA TYR A 82 23.06 3.59 -7.81
C TYR A 82 22.38 4.43 -8.92
N GLY A 83 22.81 5.67 -9.10
CA GLY A 83 22.22 6.60 -10.06
C GLY A 83 20.87 7.16 -9.63
N TYR A 84 20.29 7.99 -10.50
CA TYR A 84 18.95 8.57 -10.29
C TYR A 84 17.87 7.48 -10.28
N ARG A 85 16.93 7.60 -9.33
CA ARG A 85 15.78 6.69 -9.20
C ARG A 85 14.50 7.52 -9.28
N LYS A 86 13.69 7.26 -10.30
CA LYS A 86 12.38 7.89 -10.48
C LYS A 86 11.45 7.50 -9.32
N ASP A 87 10.68 8.45 -8.82
CA ASP A 87 9.57 8.18 -7.89
C ASP A 87 8.38 7.61 -8.67
N GLU A 88 8.04 6.35 -8.40
CA GLU A 88 6.99 5.59 -9.09
C GLU A 88 5.74 5.41 -8.22
N ARG A 89 5.70 5.99 -7.01
CA ARG A 89 4.57 5.84 -6.08
C ARG A 89 3.24 6.27 -6.67
N SER A 90 3.21 7.36 -7.44
CA SER A 90 1.99 7.82 -8.10
C SER A 90 1.39 6.76 -9.02
N ALA A 91 2.23 6.10 -9.81
CA ALA A 91 1.80 4.99 -10.67
C ALA A 91 1.35 3.78 -9.83
N GLY A 92 2.06 3.48 -8.74
CA GLY A 92 1.68 2.44 -7.78
C GLY A 92 0.31 2.66 -7.15
N TRP A 93 0.01 3.88 -6.69
CA TRP A 93 -1.29 4.23 -6.12
C TRP A 93 -2.40 4.10 -7.16
N HIS A 94 -2.19 4.60 -8.38
CA HIS A 94 -3.18 4.41 -9.45
C HIS A 94 -3.42 2.93 -9.75
N ALA A 95 -2.36 2.11 -9.81
CA ALA A 95 -2.50 0.67 -10.03
C ALA A 95 -3.24 -0.02 -8.88
N LEU A 96 -2.96 0.37 -7.63
CA LEU A 96 -3.63 -0.15 -6.45
C LEU A 96 -5.13 0.16 -6.52
N PHE A 97 -5.50 1.44 -6.59
CA PHE A 97 -6.91 1.83 -6.59
C PHE A 97 -7.68 1.31 -7.80
N LYS A 98 -7.04 1.24 -8.98
CA LYS A 98 -7.64 0.58 -10.16
C LYS A 98 -7.96 -0.89 -9.87
N SER A 99 -7.07 -1.61 -9.20
CA SER A 99 -7.27 -3.03 -8.86
C SER A 99 -8.36 -3.26 -7.80
N LEU A 100 -8.72 -2.23 -7.04
CA LEU A 100 -9.76 -2.31 -6.01
C LEU A 100 -11.18 -2.09 -6.56
N LYS A 101 -11.34 -1.45 -7.72
CA LYS A 101 -12.66 -1.16 -8.33
C LYS A 101 -13.63 -2.36 -8.37
N PRO A 102 -13.21 -3.59 -8.73
CA PRO A 102 -14.14 -4.72 -8.74
C PRO A 102 -14.47 -5.29 -7.35
N LEU A 103 -13.80 -4.85 -6.28
CA LEU A 103 -13.92 -5.41 -4.92
C LEU A 103 -14.57 -4.44 -3.93
N VAL A 104 -14.67 -3.16 -4.29
CA VAL A 104 -14.99 -2.07 -3.36
C VAL A 104 -16.12 -1.24 -3.97
N HIS A 105 -17.11 -0.92 -3.13
CA HIS A 105 -18.24 -0.10 -3.53
C HIS A 105 -17.77 1.30 -3.98
N PRO A 106 -18.31 1.89 -5.06
CA PRO A 106 -17.87 3.21 -5.56
C PRO A 106 -17.97 4.35 -4.55
N GLY A 107 -18.92 4.25 -3.60
CA GLY A 107 -19.13 5.19 -2.49
C GLY A 107 -18.58 4.69 -1.15
N ALA A 108 -17.63 3.75 -1.15
CA ALA A 108 -17.04 3.22 0.08
C ALA A 108 -16.32 4.31 0.91
N LEU A 109 -16.13 4.04 2.19
CA LEU A 109 -15.34 4.83 3.11
C LEU A 109 -13.90 4.28 3.18
N PHE A 110 -12.94 5.15 2.89
CA PHE A 110 -11.52 4.82 2.92
C PHE A 110 -10.84 5.43 4.14
N TYR A 111 -9.92 4.69 4.73
CA TYR A 111 -9.12 5.09 5.88
C TYR A 111 -7.63 5.05 5.55
N SER A 112 -6.88 6.10 5.89
CA SER A 112 -5.42 6.12 5.75
C SER A 112 -4.76 7.01 6.80
N ASP A 113 -3.43 7.13 6.74
CA ASP A 113 -2.71 8.21 7.37
C ASP A 113 -2.94 9.56 6.65
N GLN A 114 -2.24 10.62 7.08
CA GLN A 114 -2.34 11.96 6.53
C GLN A 114 -1.41 12.23 5.33
N ASN A 115 -1.01 11.22 4.56
CA ASN A 115 -0.21 11.45 3.37
C ASN A 115 -0.99 12.33 2.36
N PRO A 116 -0.48 13.53 2.03
CA PRO A 116 -1.21 14.51 1.22
C PRO A 116 -1.42 14.07 -0.23
N HIS A 117 -0.70 13.06 -0.70
CA HIS A 117 -0.85 12.56 -2.07
C HIS A 117 -2.04 11.61 -2.23
N TYR A 118 -2.51 10.96 -1.16
CA TYR A 118 -3.57 9.95 -1.25
C TYR A 118 -4.90 10.48 -1.80
N PRO A 119 -5.45 11.62 -1.35
CA PRO A 119 -6.78 12.06 -1.76
C PRO A 119 -6.90 12.20 -3.28
N ARG A 120 -5.89 12.77 -3.94
CA ARG A 120 -5.88 12.93 -5.41
C ARG A 120 -5.96 11.59 -6.14
N HIS A 121 -5.17 10.61 -5.73
CA HIS A 121 -5.10 9.32 -6.40
C HIS A 121 -6.34 8.48 -6.10
N LEU A 122 -6.84 8.51 -4.86
CA LEU A 122 -8.08 7.86 -4.48
C LEU A 122 -9.27 8.41 -5.29
N LYS A 123 -9.44 9.73 -5.31
CA LYS A 123 -10.56 10.39 -6.02
C LYS A 123 -10.54 10.16 -7.53
N SER A 124 -9.37 9.95 -8.14
CA SER A 124 -9.28 9.58 -9.56
C SER A 124 -9.88 8.21 -9.91
N HIS A 125 -10.10 7.36 -8.90
CA HIS A 125 -10.66 6.01 -9.09
C HIS A 125 -12.00 5.82 -8.38
N PHE A 126 -12.22 6.50 -7.25
CA PHE A 126 -13.42 6.45 -6.42
C PHE A 126 -13.91 7.88 -6.15
N GLU A 127 -14.54 8.49 -7.15
CA GLU A 127 -14.97 9.89 -7.12
C GLU A 127 -15.94 10.16 -5.96
N ASN A 128 -16.86 9.23 -5.71
CA ASN A 128 -17.91 9.31 -4.70
C ASN A 128 -17.50 8.76 -3.32
N ALA A 129 -16.28 8.22 -3.18
CA ALA A 129 -15.84 7.67 -1.91
C ALA A 129 -15.56 8.75 -0.87
N ALA A 130 -15.85 8.46 0.39
CA ALA A 130 -15.40 9.26 1.52
C ALA A 130 -13.98 8.85 1.92
N HIS A 131 -13.18 9.80 2.42
CA HIS A 131 -11.81 9.55 2.86
C HIS A 131 -11.56 10.16 4.24
N CYS A 132 -11.29 9.29 5.22
CA CYS A 132 -10.93 9.65 6.58
C CYS A 132 -9.42 9.44 6.79
N ALA A 133 -8.70 10.53 7.05
CA ALA A 133 -7.26 10.49 7.30
C ALA A 133 -6.98 10.69 8.80
N TYR A 134 -6.19 9.81 9.40
CA TYR A 134 -5.84 9.88 10.82
C TYR A 134 -4.42 10.40 11.03
N PRO A 135 -4.21 11.33 11.97
CA PRO A 135 -2.87 11.78 12.32
C PRO A 135 -2.04 10.62 12.88
N GLY A 136 -0.76 10.60 12.54
CA GLY A 136 0.17 9.67 13.17
C GLY A 136 0.28 9.95 14.66
N GLY A 137 -0.11 8.99 15.50
CA GLY A 137 0.15 9.05 16.95
C GLY A 137 1.66 9.01 17.25
N ARG A 138 2.08 9.71 18.32
CA ARG A 138 3.47 9.65 18.81
C ARG A 138 3.79 8.24 19.30
N GLY A 139 4.96 7.72 18.93
CA GLY A 139 5.47 6.45 19.45
C GLY A 139 5.58 6.49 20.97
N CYS A 140 5.24 5.40 21.65
CA CYS A 140 5.42 5.29 23.09
C CYS A 140 6.92 5.14 23.41
N ILE A 141 7.37 5.84 24.46
CA ILE A 141 8.76 5.79 24.95
C ILE A 141 9.03 4.46 25.71
N VAL A 142 8.00 3.69 26.06
CA VAL A 142 8.10 2.43 26.80
C VAL A 142 7.53 1.24 26.00
N GLY A 143 8.10 0.04 26.19
CA GLY A 143 7.90 -1.14 25.32
C GLY A 143 8.86 -1.12 24.13
N GLN A 144 8.75 -2.05 23.16
CA GLN A 144 9.60 -2.11 21.94
C GLN A 144 9.47 -0.86 21.02
N GLY A 145 8.93 0.27 21.49
CA GLY A 145 8.84 1.54 20.76
C GLY A 145 7.79 1.56 19.64
N GLU A 146 7.21 0.41 19.29
CA GLU A 146 6.28 0.25 18.16
C GLU A 146 4.83 0.62 18.51
N LEU A 147 4.44 0.53 19.79
CA LEU A 147 3.09 0.86 20.22
C LEU A 147 2.94 2.39 20.33
N LYS A 148 2.00 2.96 19.59
CA LYS A 148 1.65 4.38 19.72
C LYS A 148 0.89 4.59 21.03
N LYS A 149 1.11 5.73 21.69
CA LYS A 149 0.19 6.17 22.76
C LYS A 149 -1.13 6.53 22.09
N LEU A 150 -2.10 5.62 22.14
CA LEU A 150 -3.48 5.85 21.79
C LEU A 150 -4.28 6.10 23.06
#